data_AF-A0A1B9JG96-F1
#
_entry.id   AF-A0A1B9JG96-F1
#
_cell.length_a   1.000
_cell.length_b   1.000
_cell.length_c   1.000
_cell.angle_alpha   90.00
_cell.angle_beta   90.00
_cell.angle_gamma   90.00
#
_symmetry.space_group_name_H-M   'P 1'
#
loop_
_entity.id
_entity.type
_entity.pdbx_description
1 polymer ?
#
loop_
_entity_poly.entity_id
_entity_poly.type
_entity_poly.pdbx_seq_one_letter_code
_entity_poly.pdbx_strand_id
1 'polypeptide(L)'
;MPYAKYDGKDILYNNKEELLKKTGISITDPILPPKNLVKITGTLSEFKGIFCYAPVGDDAYLSKEERKKLNAKIRSRAALATLAGNNSAGLAAIGHDDSIHVSNYFPSQYFTAKLNNTIKLKGWLGYYKFDEGDLVEVVAEKHTDHYEVYAMLKPSEQIISLITPCFAGRKHALKRYHIPVFSFYLLSISVCYLNKL
;
A
#
# COMPACT_ATOMS: atom_id res chain seq x y z
N MET A 1 21.89 5.32 17.76
CA MET A 1 20.87 4.34 18.21
C MET A 1 19.69 4.51 17.25
N PRO A 2 19.46 3.62 16.26
CA PRO A 2 18.84 4.06 15.01
C PRO A 2 17.32 3.93 14.95
N TYR A 3 16.63 3.54 16.01
CA TYR A 3 15.18 3.31 15.92
C TYR A 3 14.46 4.12 16.99
N ALA A 4 13.90 5.25 16.53
CA ALA A 4 13.11 6.19 17.31
C ALA A 4 11.62 6.02 16.98
N LYS A 5 10.78 6.34 17.98
CA LYS A 5 9.36 6.72 17.87
C LYS A 5 9.09 7.47 16.56
N TYR A 6 7.98 7.21 15.87
CA TYR A 6 7.60 7.99 14.68
C TYR A 6 7.51 9.47 15.07
N ASP A 7 8.53 10.25 14.71
CA ASP A 7 8.69 11.66 15.03
C ASP A 7 8.62 12.53 13.77
N GLY A 8 8.25 11.92 12.63
CA GLY A 8 8.17 12.56 11.32
C GLY A 8 9.52 12.84 10.67
N LYS A 9 10.64 12.37 11.25
CA LYS A 9 12.00 12.60 10.70
C LYS A 9 12.57 11.41 9.94
N ASP A 10 11.82 10.31 9.84
CA ASP A 10 12.24 9.17 9.04
C ASP A 10 12.42 9.56 7.58
N ILE A 11 13.53 9.13 6.98
CA ILE A 11 13.77 9.33 5.55
C ILE A 11 12.78 8.43 4.80
N LEU A 12 11.99 9.07 3.94
CA LEU A 12 11.09 8.39 3.03
C LEU A 12 11.73 8.28 1.63
N TYR A 13 11.84 7.05 1.13
CA TYR A 13 12.38 6.78 -0.21
C TYR A 13 11.25 6.62 -1.24
N ASN A 14 11.42 7.17 -2.44
CA ASN A 14 10.38 7.14 -3.48
C ASN A 14 10.14 5.74 -4.05
N ASN A 15 11.16 4.88 -4.04
CA ASN A 15 11.10 3.49 -4.48
C ASN A 15 12.32 2.71 -3.99
N LYS A 16 12.31 1.39 -4.21
CA LYS A 16 13.39 0.49 -3.80
C LYS A 16 14.71 0.76 -4.55
N GLU A 17 14.66 1.28 -5.77
CA GLU A 17 15.84 1.61 -6.56
C GLU A 17 16.58 2.82 -5.96
N GLU A 18 15.85 3.86 -5.57
CA GLU A 18 16.39 5.02 -4.88
C GLU A 18 16.95 4.62 -3.52
N LEU A 19 16.21 3.80 -2.76
CA LEU A 19 16.68 3.24 -1.50
C LEU A 19 18.03 2.53 -1.68
N LEU A 20 18.11 1.61 -2.64
CA LEU A 20 19.31 0.83 -2.93
C LEU A 20 20.48 1.76 -3.28
N LYS A 21 20.25 2.75 -4.15
CA LYS A 21 21.28 3.72 -4.56
C LYS A 21 21.81 4.55 -3.39
N LYS A 22 20.94 4.96 -2.46
CA LYS A 22 21.31 5.83 -1.34
C LYS A 22 21.89 5.09 -0.14
N THR A 23 21.49 3.83 0.07
CA THR A 23 21.78 3.10 1.32
C THR A 23 22.55 1.80 1.10
N GLY A 24 22.59 1.27 -0.12
CA GLY A 24 23.07 -0.08 -0.41
C GLY A 24 22.12 -1.19 0.05
N ILE A 25 20.96 -0.86 0.63
CA ILE A 25 19.99 -1.85 1.12
C ILE A 25 19.08 -2.29 -0.03
N SER A 26 19.07 -3.59 -0.30
CA SER A 26 18.13 -4.21 -1.24
C SER A 26 16.90 -4.70 -0.48
N ILE A 27 15.71 -4.39 -1.01
CA ILE A 27 14.42 -4.83 -0.48
C ILE A 27 13.61 -5.53 -1.58
N THR A 28 12.62 -6.32 -1.17
CA THR A 28 11.74 -7.05 -2.10
C THR A 28 10.36 -6.41 -2.14
N ASP A 29 9.69 -6.51 -3.29
CA ASP A 29 8.29 -6.10 -3.42
C ASP A 29 7.39 -6.95 -2.50
N PRO A 30 6.24 -6.40 -2.06
CA PRO A 30 5.25 -7.15 -1.30
C PRO A 30 4.70 -8.33 -2.12
N ILE A 31 4.52 -9.46 -1.47
CA ILE A 31 3.94 -10.64 -2.11
C ILE A 31 2.42 -10.58 -1.98
N LEU A 32 1.71 -10.16 -3.04
CA LEU A 32 0.26 -10.01 -3.05
C LEU A 32 -0.40 -10.76 -4.21
N PRO A 33 -1.64 -11.26 -4.03
CA PRO A 33 -2.38 -11.37 -2.76
C PRO A 33 -1.86 -12.53 -1.87
N PRO A 34 -2.07 -12.49 -0.55
CA PRO A 34 -1.81 -13.63 0.32
C PRO A 34 -2.75 -14.81 -0.02
N LYS A 35 -2.28 -16.03 0.20
CA LYS A 35 -3.00 -17.28 -0.07
C LYS A 35 -3.29 -18.07 1.20
N ASN A 36 -2.26 -18.30 2.03
CA ASN A 36 -2.34 -19.21 3.18
C ASN A 36 -1.90 -18.51 4.45
N LEU A 37 -2.79 -17.67 4.99
CA LEU A 37 -2.52 -16.90 6.19
C LEU A 37 -2.59 -17.78 7.45
N VAL A 38 -1.60 -17.59 8.33
CA VAL A 38 -1.55 -18.14 9.67
C VAL A 38 -1.41 -17.01 10.69
N LYS A 39 -1.91 -17.27 11.91
CA LYS A 39 -1.70 -16.39 13.05
C LYS A 39 -0.60 -16.95 13.95
N ILE A 40 0.39 -16.12 14.29
CA ILE A 40 1.52 -16.50 15.15
C ILE A 40 1.69 -15.42 16.21
N THR A 41 1.90 -15.82 17.47
CA THR A 41 2.11 -14.89 18.59
C THR A 41 3.54 -15.05 19.11
N GLY A 42 4.15 -13.95 19.50
CA GLY A 42 5.47 -13.99 20.11
C GLY A 42 6.09 -12.62 20.35
N THR A 43 7.33 -12.65 20.82
CA THR A 43 8.11 -11.44 21.13
C THR A 43 9.05 -11.12 19.98
N LEU A 44 9.08 -9.85 19.56
CA LEU A 44 9.97 -9.36 18.52
C LEU A 44 11.41 -9.23 19.00
N SER A 45 12.36 -9.55 18.11
CA SER A 45 13.77 -9.26 18.26
C SER A 45 14.40 -8.94 16.90
N GLU A 46 15.56 -8.28 16.90
CA GLU A 46 16.28 -7.88 15.67
C GLU A 46 15.41 -7.06 14.69
N PHE A 47 14.53 -6.21 15.22
CA PHE A 47 13.61 -5.43 14.39
C PHE A 47 14.36 -4.36 13.60
N LYS A 48 14.19 -4.35 12.28
CA LYS A 48 14.74 -3.36 11.36
C LYS A 48 13.64 -2.91 10.43
N GLY A 49 13.34 -1.61 10.41
CA GLY A 49 12.33 -1.02 9.54
C GLY A 49 12.87 0.14 8.73
N ILE A 50 12.37 0.33 7.51
CA ILE A 50 12.66 1.46 6.65
C ILE A 50 11.42 1.88 5.86
N PHE A 51 11.22 3.18 5.65
CA PHE A 51 10.06 3.69 4.95
C PHE A 51 10.32 3.87 3.46
N CYS A 52 9.48 3.26 2.63
CA CYS A 52 9.56 3.35 1.19
C CYS A 52 8.17 3.24 0.59
N TYR A 53 7.93 3.91 -0.54
CA TYR A 53 6.71 3.63 -1.30
C TYR A 53 6.81 2.27 -1.98
N ALA A 54 5.74 1.50 -1.86
CA ALA A 54 5.66 0.12 -2.32
C ALA A 54 4.58 -0.04 -3.40
N PRO A 55 4.70 -1.05 -4.27
CA PRO A 55 3.66 -1.43 -5.23
C PRO A 55 2.54 -2.20 -4.52
N VAL A 56 1.75 -1.47 -3.73
CA VAL A 56 0.66 -2.02 -2.90
C VAL A 56 -0.74 -1.58 -3.35
N GLY A 57 -0.85 -0.99 -4.55
CA GLY A 57 -2.12 -0.53 -5.12
C GLY A 57 -3.12 -1.68 -5.37
N ASP A 58 -4.34 -1.33 -5.78
CA ASP A 58 -5.40 -2.30 -6.07
C ASP A 58 -4.97 -3.33 -7.14
N ASP A 59 -4.13 -2.92 -8.08
CA ASP A 59 -3.53 -3.73 -9.13
C ASP A 59 -2.46 -4.72 -8.63
N ALA A 60 -1.90 -4.51 -7.44
CA ALA A 60 -1.01 -5.46 -6.77
C ALA A 60 -1.72 -6.77 -6.38
N TYR A 61 -3.05 -6.72 -6.18
CA TYR A 61 -3.88 -7.88 -5.85
C TYR A 61 -4.39 -8.62 -7.10
N LEU A 62 -4.19 -8.05 -8.29
CA LEU A 62 -4.61 -8.64 -9.55
C LEU A 62 -3.52 -9.56 -10.10
N SER A 63 -3.94 -10.66 -10.72
CA SER A 63 -3.06 -11.44 -11.57
C SER A 63 -2.58 -10.61 -12.76
N LYS A 64 -1.45 -11.01 -13.37
CA LYS A 64 -0.91 -10.35 -14.56
C LYS A 64 -1.93 -10.29 -15.71
N GLU A 65 -2.71 -11.34 -15.89
CA GLU A 65 -3.75 -11.40 -16.92
C GLU A 65 -4.91 -10.44 -16.64
N GLU A 66 -5.33 -10.32 -15.38
CA GLU A 66 -6.35 -9.35 -14.98
C GLU A 66 -5.88 -7.91 -15.17
N ARG A 67 -4.63 -7.60 -14.79
CA ARG A 67 -4.01 -6.28 -15.06
C ARG A 67 -3.99 -5.97 -16.55
N LYS A 68 -3.52 -6.90 -17.38
CA LYS A 68 -3.48 -6.72 -18.84
C LYS A 68 -4.86 -6.45 -19.43
N LYS A 69 -5.90 -7.18 -18.98
CA LYS A 69 -7.29 -6.95 -19.40
C LYS A 69 -7.81 -5.59 -18.95
N LEU A 70 -7.52 -5.19 -17.71
CA LEU A 70 -7.90 -3.90 -17.17
C LEU A 70 -7.26 -2.75 -17.97
N ASN A 71 -5.95 -2.83 -18.21
CA ASN A 71 -5.20 -1.84 -18.98
C ASN A 71 -5.68 -1.73 -20.43
N ALA A 72 -5.92 -2.87 -21.09
CA ALA A 72 -6.50 -2.88 -22.44
C ALA A 72 -7.87 -2.17 -22.48
N LYS A 73 -8.71 -2.39 -21.46
CA LYS A 73 -10.00 -1.71 -21.32
C LYS A 73 -9.86 -0.21 -21.06
N ILE A 74 -8.91 0.20 -20.23
CA ILE A 74 -8.62 1.63 -19.96
C ILE A 74 -8.16 2.32 -21.24
N ARG A 75 -7.18 1.74 -21.96
CA ARG A 75 -6.67 2.28 -23.23
C ARG A 75 -7.77 2.36 -24.30
N SER A 76 -8.61 1.33 -24.42
CA SER A 76 -9.75 1.32 -25.35
C SER A 76 -10.76 2.44 -25.03
N ARG A 77 -11.13 2.62 -23.76
CA ARG A 77 -12.03 3.69 -23.33
C ARG A 77 -11.45 5.08 -23.57
N ALA A 78 -10.16 5.27 -23.30
CA ALA A 78 -9.47 6.52 -23.53
C ALA A 78 -9.40 6.90 -25.02
N ALA A 79 -9.15 5.91 -25.89
CA ALA A 79 -9.18 6.11 -27.34
C ALA A 79 -10.58 6.57 -27.80
N LEU A 80 -11.65 5.91 -27.33
CA LEU A 80 -13.03 6.32 -27.63
C LEU A 80 -13.33 7.73 -27.12
N ALA A 81 -12.89 8.07 -25.91
CA ALA A 81 -13.09 9.42 -25.35
C ALA A 81 -12.34 10.48 -26.16
N THR A 82 -11.14 10.18 -26.67
CA THR A 82 -10.37 11.07 -27.54
C THR A 82 -11.07 11.29 -28.88
N LEU A 83 -11.60 10.24 -29.49
CA LEU A 83 -12.43 10.35 -30.70
C LEU A 83 -13.68 11.21 -30.47
N ALA A 84 -14.23 11.20 -29.25
CA ALA A 84 -15.33 12.07 -28.84
C ALA A 84 -14.88 13.50 -28.44
N GLY A 85 -13.63 13.88 -28.70
CA GLY A 85 -13.09 15.22 -28.44
C GLY A 85 -12.48 15.41 -27.04
N ASN A 86 -12.42 14.37 -26.20
CA ASN A 86 -11.81 14.44 -24.89
C ASN A 86 -10.33 13.97 -24.91
N ASN A 87 -9.46 14.87 -25.38
CA ASN A 87 -8.03 14.62 -25.53
C ASN A 87 -7.31 14.37 -24.19
N SER A 88 -7.86 14.86 -23.07
CA SER A 88 -7.29 14.65 -21.73
C SER A 88 -7.35 13.18 -21.29
N ALA A 89 -8.41 12.47 -21.67
CA ALA A 89 -8.55 11.04 -21.42
C ALA A 89 -7.53 10.21 -22.22
N GLY A 90 -7.23 10.63 -23.46
CA GLY A 90 -6.20 10.00 -24.30
C GLY A 90 -4.81 10.10 -23.69
N LEU A 91 -4.45 11.27 -23.18
CA LEU A 91 -3.16 11.49 -22.52
C LEU A 91 -2.98 10.64 -21.25
N ALA A 92 -4.04 10.50 -20.45
CA ALA A 92 -4.01 9.68 -19.23
C ALA A 92 -3.78 8.18 -19.49
N ALA A 93 -4.12 7.68 -20.69
CA ALA A 93 -3.91 6.27 -21.05
C ALA A 93 -2.48 5.91 -21.47
N ILE A 94 -1.67 6.90 -21.85
CA ILE A 94 -0.27 6.68 -22.26
C ILE A 94 0.57 6.20 -21.06
N GLY A 95 0.22 6.62 -19.84
CA GLY A 95 0.91 6.21 -18.61
C GLY A 95 0.49 4.87 -18.02
N HIS A 96 -0.49 4.16 -18.61
CA HIS A 96 -0.91 2.84 -18.12
C HIS A 96 -0.13 1.72 -18.80
N ASP A 97 0.95 1.25 -18.18
CA ASP A 97 1.64 0.01 -18.54
C ASP A 97 1.13 -1.19 -17.71
N ASP A 98 1.73 -2.37 -17.89
CA ASP A 98 1.34 -3.61 -17.19
C ASP A 98 2.08 -3.82 -15.86
N SER A 99 2.87 -2.82 -15.41
CA SER A 99 3.55 -2.83 -14.13
C SER A 99 2.57 -2.60 -12.98
N ILE A 100 3.01 -2.90 -11.75
CA ILE A 100 2.22 -2.57 -10.56
C ILE A 100 2.53 -1.13 -10.18
N HIS A 101 1.50 -0.31 -10.06
CA HIS A 101 1.66 1.08 -9.68
C HIS A 101 2.16 1.21 -8.24
N VAL A 102 3.23 1.98 -8.08
CA VAL A 102 3.69 2.44 -6.77
C VAL A 102 2.83 3.64 -6.37
N SER A 103 2.09 3.51 -5.26
CA SER A 103 1.29 4.61 -4.74
C SER A 103 2.19 5.60 -4.02
N ASN A 104 2.18 6.86 -4.44
CA ASN A 104 2.91 7.94 -3.75
C ASN A 104 2.09 8.57 -2.60
N TYR A 105 0.96 7.96 -2.22
CA TYR A 105 0.08 8.51 -1.18
C TYR A 105 0.27 7.85 0.19
N PHE A 106 0.68 6.59 0.20
CA PHE A 106 0.77 5.79 1.42
C PHE A 106 2.11 5.06 1.42
N PRO A 107 3.17 5.66 1.98
CA PRO A 107 4.39 4.92 2.14
C PRO A 107 4.21 3.83 3.18
N SER A 108 5.02 2.80 3.02
CA SER A 108 4.97 1.58 3.80
C SER A 108 6.30 1.41 4.51
N GLN A 109 6.27 0.75 5.67
CA GLN A 109 7.47 0.28 6.31
C GLN A 109 7.81 -1.11 5.77
N TYR A 110 8.88 -1.21 4.99
CA TYR A 110 9.54 -2.50 4.78
C TYR A 110 10.28 -2.85 6.05
N PHE A 111 10.10 -4.08 6.56
CA PHE A 111 10.76 -4.51 7.78
C PHE A 111 11.25 -5.94 7.71
N THR A 112 12.24 -6.23 8.56
CA THR A 112 12.63 -7.58 8.96
C THR A 112 12.68 -7.66 10.47
N ALA A 113 12.38 -8.84 11.01
CA ALA A 113 12.47 -9.11 12.43
C ALA A 113 12.61 -10.63 12.68
N LYS A 114 12.79 -11.00 13.94
CA LYS A 114 12.58 -12.35 14.44
C LYS A 114 11.42 -12.35 15.43
N LEU A 115 10.63 -13.41 15.41
CA LEU A 115 9.63 -13.72 16.42
C LEU A 115 10.15 -14.88 17.27
N ASN A 116 10.14 -14.71 18.59
CA ASN A 116 10.68 -15.68 19.54
C ASN A 116 12.12 -16.11 19.19
N ASN A 117 12.95 -15.16 18.73
CA ASN A 117 14.36 -15.33 18.35
C ASN A 117 14.66 -16.33 17.21
N THR A 118 13.65 -16.96 16.62
CA THR A 118 13.83 -18.10 15.70
C THR A 118 13.09 -17.93 14.38
N ILE A 119 11.85 -17.44 14.44
CA ILE A 119 10.99 -17.30 13.26
C ILE A 119 11.34 -15.99 12.56
N LYS A 120 11.88 -16.07 11.34
CA LYS A 120 12.18 -14.88 10.53
C LYS A 120 10.89 -14.27 9.99
N LEU A 121 10.70 -12.98 10.24
CA LEU A 121 9.63 -12.17 9.70
C LEU A 121 10.20 -11.19 8.67
N LYS A 122 9.45 -10.95 7.61
CA LYS A 122 9.71 -9.93 6.61
C LYS A 122 8.38 -9.45 6.05
N GLY A 123 8.28 -8.21 5.61
CA GLY A 123 7.11 -7.77 4.88
C GLY A 123 6.96 -6.26 4.87
N TRP A 124 5.74 -5.83 4.59
CA TRP A 124 5.37 -4.44 4.43
C TRP A 124 4.19 -4.11 5.34
N LEU A 125 4.38 -3.14 6.22
CA LEU A 125 3.36 -2.67 7.15
C LEU A 125 3.11 -1.17 6.99
N GLY A 126 2.02 -0.69 7.59
CA GLY A 126 1.75 0.72 7.70
C GLY A 126 2.73 1.45 8.61
N TYR A 127 2.39 2.69 8.93
CA TYR A 127 3.29 3.63 9.60
C TYR A 127 3.67 3.29 11.04
N TYR A 128 2.97 2.36 11.69
CA TYR A 128 3.26 2.03 13.07
C TYR A 128 4.59 1.26 13.17
N LYS A 129 5.49 1.76 14.02
CA LYS A 129 6.78 1.12 14.32
C LYS A 129 6.62 0.20 15.53
N PHE A 130 7.13 -1.02 15.38
CA PHE A 130 7.26 -1.96 16.49
C PHE A 130 8.69 -1.91 17.02
N ASP A 131 8.84 -2.23 18.29
CA ASP A 131 10.14 -2.25 18.98
C ASP A 131 10.55 -3.68 19.34
N GLU A 132 11.85 -3.88 19.55
CA GLU A 132 12.35 -5.12 20.13
C GLU A 132 11.75 -5.32 21.53
N GLY A 133 11.36 -6.56 21.84
CA GLY A 133 10.66 -6.89 23.09
C GLY A 133 9.14 -6.76 23.02
N ASP A 134 8.58 -6.20 21.94
CA ASP A 134 7.13 -6.14 21.78
C ASP A 134 6.52 -7.53 21.66
N LEU A 135 5.51 -7.81 22.48
CA LEU A 135 4.63 -8.97 22.32
C LEU A 135 3.59 -8.66 21.25
N VAL A 136 3.60 -9.42 20.16
CA VAL A 136 2.76 -9.18 18.99
C VAL A 136 1.99 -10.43 18.56
N GLU A 137 0.84 -10.21 17.94
CA GLU A 137 0.17 -11.20 17.10
C GLU A 137 0.40 -10.84 15.63
N VAL A 138 0.89 -11.81 14.86
CA VAL A 138 1.30 -11.63 13.47
C VAL A 138 0.38 -12.45 12.59
N VAL A 139 -0.16 -11.84 11.54
CA VAL A 139 -0.84 -12.54 10.44
C VAL A 139 0.12 -12.58 9.27
N ALA A 140 0.53 -13.79 8.89
CA ALA A 140 1.59 -14.00 7.91
C ALA A 140 1.35 -15.23 7.04
N GLU A 141 2.03 -15.30 5.90
CA GLU A 141 2.13 -16.50 5.07
C GLU A 141 3.53 -17.11 5.20
N LYS A 142 3.60 -18.44 5.32
CA LYS A 142 4.88 -19.15 5.40
C LYS A 142 5.50 -19.27 4.02
N HIS A 143 6.71 -18.73 3.86
CA HIS A 143 7.57 -18.96 2.70
C HIS A 143 8.79 -19.82 3.08
N THR A 144 9.62 -20.15 2.10
CA THR A 144 10.79 -21.04 2.27
C THR A 144 11.79 -20.51 3.29
N ASP A 145 12.01 -19.19 3.33
CA ASP A 145 13.08 -18.53 4.09
C ASP A 145 12.58 -17.62 5.22
N HIS A 146 11.29 -17.25 5.22
CA HIS A 146 10.68 -16.33 6.20
C HIS A 146 9.15 -16.51 6.23
N TYR A 147 8.51 -15.83 7.17
CA TYR A 147 7.07 -15.55 7.13
C TYR A 147 6.86 -14.15 6.58
N GLU A 148 6.11 -14.04 5.48
CA GLU A 148 5.73 -12.75 4.88
C GLU A 148 4.55 -12.19 5.68
N VAL A 149 4.73 -11.01 6.26
CA VAL A 149 3.78 -10.42 7.21
C VAL A 149 2.84 -9.44 6.51
N TYR A 150 1.54 -9.62 6.75
CA TYR A 150 0.47 -8.78 6.19
C TYR A 150 -0.25 -7.93 7.24
N ALA A 151 -0.22 -8.37 8.49
CA ALA A 151 -0.70 -7.60 9.63
C ALA A 151 0.09 -7.94 10.89
N MET A 152 0.25 -6.95 11.75
CA MET A 152 0.87 -7.10 13.06
C MET A 152 0.06 -6.30 14.08
N LEU A 153 -0.37 -6.97 15.15
CA LEU A 153 -1.09 -6.41 16.27
C LEU A 153 -0.16 -6.34 17.47
N LYS A 154 -0.14 -5.21 18.17
CA LYS A 154 0.45 -5.05 19.52
C LYS A 154 -0.70 -4.95 20.53
N PRO A 155 -1.08 -6.05 21.21
CA PRO A 155 -2.28 -6.07 22.05
C PRO A 155 -2.22 -5.09 23.21
N SER A 156 -1.04 -4.87 23.80
CA SER A 156 -0.85 -3.95 24.94
C SER A 156 -1.21 -2.49 24.61
N GLU A 157 -1.06 -2.09 23.36
CA GLU A 157 -1.39 -0.74 22.88
C GLU A 157 -2.70 -0.70 22.08
N GLN A 158 -3.33 -1.86 21.84
CA GLN A 158 -4.52 -2.01 20.99
C GLN A 158 -4.30 -1.46 19.56
N ILE A 159 -3.08 -1.58 19.05
CA ILE A 159 -2.70 -1.08 17.72
C ILE A 159 -2.51 -2.24 16.76
N ILE A 160 -3.15 -2.14 15.61
CA ILE A 160 -2.93 -3.02 14.46
C ILE A 160 -2.31 -2.23 13.31
N SER A 161 -1.19 -2.73 12.79
CA SER A 161 -0.59 -2.27 11.55
C SER A 161 -0.91 -3.28 10.45
N LEU A 162 -1.41 -2.80 9.32
CA LEU A 162 -1.75 -3.61 8.14
C LEU A 162 -0.85 -3.21 6.98
N ILE A 163 -0.73 -4.07 5.98
CA ILE A 163 -0.18 -3.64 4.69
C ILE A 163 -1.02 -2.48 4.12
N THR A 164 -0.36 -1.38 3.78
CA THR A 164 -1.01 -0.24 3.12
C THR A 164 -1.42 -0.61 1.70
N PRO A 165 -2.40 0.05 1.08
CA PRO A 165 -3.31 1.04 1.63
C PRO A 165 -4.60 0.39 2.15
N CYS A 166 -4.55 -0.78 2.79
CA CYS A 166 -5.76 -1.45 3.29
C CYS A 166 -6.39 -0.71 4.50
N PHE A 167 -6.99 0.46 4.26
CA PHE A 167 -7.56 1.34 5.28
C PHE A 167 -9.09 1.21 5.41
N ALA A 168 -9.78 0.73 4.37
CA ALA A 168 -11.24 0.58 4.38
C ALA A 168 -11.74 -0.53 3.45
N GLY A 169 -12.72 -1.31 3.91
CA GLY A 169 -13.47 -2.22 3.04
C GLY A 169 -14.32 -1.45 2.02
N ARG A 170 -14.58 -2.06 0.85
CA ARG A 170 -15.29 -1.42 -0.29
C ARG A 170 -16.58 -0.66 0.11
N LYS A 171 -17.43 -1.27 0.94
CA LYS A 171 -18.69 -0.63 1.40
C LYS A 171 -18.44 0.58 2.29
N HIS A 172 -17.43 0.51 3.15
CA HIS A 172 -17.05 1.61 4.03
C HIS A 172 -16.44 2.76 3.23
N ALA A 173 -15.54 2.45 2.28
CA ALA A 173 -14.93 3.43 1.39
C ALA A 173 -15.98 4.19 0.56
N LEU A 174 -16.94 3.47 -0.03
CA LEU A 174 -18.06 4.04 -0.78
C LEU A 174 -18.87 5.03 0.07
N LYS A 175 -19.30 4.59 1.26
CA LYS A 175 -20.16 5.39 2.13
C LYS A 175 -19.44 6.62 2.69
N ARG A 176 -18.18 6.48 3.09
CA ARG A 176 -17.45 7.51 3.84
C ARG A 176 -16.76 8.55 2.96
N TYR A 177 -16.32 8.17 1.76
CA TYR A 177 -15.52 9.05 0.90
C TYR A 177 -16.21 9.35 -0.42
N HIS A 178 -16.68 8.33 -1.15
CA HIS A 178 -17.20 8.55 -2.50
C HIS A 178 -18.56 9.26 -2.51
N ILE A 179 -19.53 8.86 -1.67
CA ILE A 179 -20.85 9.51 -1.62
C ILE A 179 -20.73 11.00 -1.22
N PRO A 180 -19.98 11.38 -0.17
CA PRO A 180 -19.81 12.78 0.19
C PRO A 180 -19.11 13.62 -0.88
N VAL A 181 -18.01 13.12 -1.46
CA VAL A 181 -17.28 13.84 -2.52
C VAL A 181 -18.15 14.04 -3.75
N PHE A 182 -18.90 13.01 -4.16
CA PHE A 182 -19.84 13.12 -5.27
C PHE A 182 -20.97 14.12 -4.99
N SER A 183 -21.53 14.09 -3.78
CA SER A 183 -22.57 15.04 -3.36
C SER A 183 -22.04 16.48 -3.35
N PHE A 184 -20.82 16.70 -2.86
CA PHE A 184 -20.15 18.00 -2.89
C PHE A 184 -19.88 18.49 -4.32
N TYR A 185 -19.44 17.60 -5.21
CA TYR A 185 -19.20 17.91 -6.62
C TYR A 185 -20.49 18.30 -7.36
N LEU A 186 -21.61 17.61 -7.10
CA LEU A 186 -22.91 18.00 -7.64
C LEU A 186 -23.37 19.36 -7.10
N LEU A 187 -23.15 19.63 -5.81
CA LEU A 187 -23.50 20.90 -5.18
C LEU A 187 -22.68 22.05 -5.78
N SER A 188 -21.37 21.84 -6.01
CA SER A 188 -20.50 22.86 -6.61
C SER A 188 -20.86 23.16 -8.06
N ILE A 189 -21.18 22.15 -8.88
CA ILE A 189 -21.71 22.36 -10.23
C ILE A 189 -23.01 23.18 -10.19
N SER A 190 -23.92 22.83 -9.27
CA SER A 190 -25.22 23.51 -9.16
C SER A 190 -25.04 24.99 -8.81
N VAL A 191 -24.17 25.32 -7.84
CA VAL A 191 -23.83 26.70 -7.49
C VAL A 191 -23.19 27.44 -8.67
N CYS A 192 -22.28 26.80 -9.41
CA CYS A 192 -21.67 27.41 -10.59
C CYS A 192 -22.66 27.65 -11.74
N TYR A 193 -23.68 26.81 -11.89
CA TYR A 193 -24.76 27.02 -12.86
C TYR A 193 -25.72 28.14 -12.43
N LEU A 194 -26.07 28.22 -11.15
CA LEU A 194 -26.91 29.29 -10.60
C LEU A 194 -26.26 30.67 -10.67
N ASN A 195 -24.94 30.76 -10.52
CA ASN A 195 -24.20 32.03 -10.62
C ASN A 195 -23.89 32.47 -12.07
N LYS A 196 -24.30 31.69 -13.09
CA LYS A 196 -24.14 32.02 -14.51
C LYS A 196 -25.46 32.45 -15.19
N LEU A 197 -26.57 32.40 -14.46
CA LEU A 197 -27.88 32.97 -14.83
C LEU A 197 -28.04 34.34 -14.18
#